data_AF-A0A5R9FWF5-F1
#
_entry.id   AF-A0A5R9FWF5-F1
#
_cell.length_a   1.000
_cell.length_b   1.000
_cell.length_c   1.000
_cell.angle_alpha   90.00
_cell.angle_beta   90.00
_cell.angle_gamma   90.00
#
_symmetry.space_group_name_H-M   'P 1'
#
loop_
_entity.id
_entity.type
_entity.pdbx_description
1 polymer ?
#
loop_
_entity_poly.entity_id
_entity_poly.type
_entity_poly.pdbx_seq_one_letter_code
_entity_poly.pdbx_strand_id
1 'polypeptide(L)' 'MSVGLQSVSEPVWFKSSYSGGNTTECVEAAFIPSGVLVRDSKRPGHHHLTVSAASWADFLAGVAALRRGEPTDC' A
#
# COMPACT_ATOMS: atom_id res chain seq x y z
N MET A 1 -25.92 1.21 27.39
CA MET A 1 -26.16 1.22 25.93
C MET A 1 -25.11 2.13 25.30
N SER A 2 -23.96 1.60 24.90
CA SER A 2 -22.97 2.38 24.16
C SER A 2 -22.25 1.46 23.18
N VAL A 3 -22.18 1.95 21.95
CA VAL A 3 -21.98 1.25 20.69
C VAL A 3 -20.65 0.47 20.66
N GLY A 4 -20.71 -0.83 20.38
CA GLY A 4 -19.55 -1.58 19.91
C GLY A 4 -19.16 -1.09 18.53
N LEU A 5 -18.18 -0.18 18.46
CA LEU A 5 -17.63 0.25 17.19
C LEU A 5 -16.75 -0.87 16.62
N GLN A 6 -17.41 -1.71 15.83
CA GLN A 6 -16.97 -2.27 14.56
C GLN A 6 -15.69 -3.13 14.60
N SER A 7 -15.91 -4.42 14.30
CA SER A 7 -14.88 -5.28 13.71
C SER A 7 -14.39 -4.63 12.43
N VAL A 8 -13.39 -3.75 12.53
CA VAL A 8 -12.54 -3.42 11.40
C VAL A 8 -11.89 -4.74 11.02
N SER A 9 -12.28 -5.31 9.88
CA SER A 9 -11.60 -6.47 9.35
C SER A 9 -10.11 -6.15 9.31
N GLU A 10 -9.31 -6.90 10.08
CA GLU A 10 -7.86 -6.70 10.11
C GLU A 10 -7.30 -6.70 8.69
N PRO A 11 -6.46 -5.72 8.31
CA PRO A 11 -5.94 -5.62 6.97
C PRO A 11 -5.18 -6.90 6.59
N VAL A 12 -5.50 -7.47 5.43
CA VAL A 12 -4.83 -8.67 4.91
C VAL A 12 -3.52 -8.25 4.25
N TRP A 13 -2.41 -8.44 4.97
CA TRP A 13 -1.06 -8.09 4.52
C TRP A 13 -0.48 -9.14 3.57
N PHE A 14 0.15 -8.69 2.49
CA PHE A 14 0.94 -9.53 1.60
C PHE A 14 2.32 -8.90 1.36
N LYS A 15 3.34 -9.76 1.19
CA LYS A 15 4.72 -9.34 0.97
C LYS A 15 5.01 -9.05 -0.51
N SER A 16 5.88 -8.09 -0.76
CA SER A 16 6.32 -7.74 -2.11
C SER A 16 7.44 -8.67 -2.59
N SER A 17 7.15 -9.41 -3.67
CA SER A 17 8.10 -10.30 -4.36
C SER A 17 9.24 -9.60 -5.09
N TYR A 18 9.13 -8.28 -5.31
CA TYR A 18 10.15 -7.48 -6.00
C TYR A 18 11.17 -6.84 -5.05
N SER A 19 10.92 -6.89 -3.73
CA SER A 19 11.81 -6.29 -2.73
C SER A 19 12.99 -7.21 -2.33
N GLY A 20 13.11 -8.37 -2.98
CA GLY A 20 14.07 -9.42 -2.64
C GLY A 20 15.31 -9.44 -3.52
N GLY A 21 16.42 -8.92 -3.00
CA GLY A 21 17.75 -9.49 -3.24
C GLY A 21 18.05 -10.52 -2.15
N ASN A 22 18.32 -11.76 -2.56
CA ASN A 22 18.84 -12.93 -1.85
C ASN A 22 18.27 -13.33 -0.46
N THR A 23 17.73 -12.47 0.41
CA THR A 23 17.20 -12.89 1.74
C THR A 23 16.23 -11.91 2.45
N THR A 24 15.58 -10.92 1.82
CA THR A 24 14.51 -10.22 2.57
C THR A 24 13.46 -9.49 1.73
N GLU A 25 12.20 -9.94 1.81
CA GLU A 25 11.05 -9.18 1.34
C GLU A 25 10.73 -8.08 2.36
N CYS A 26 11.24 -6.87 2.13
CA CYS A 26 11.25 -5.78 3.13
C CYS A 26 9.96 -4.96 3.17
N VAL A 27 9.02 -5.19 2.24
CA VAL A 27 7.78 -4.41 2.16
C VAL A 27 6.55 -5.33 2.19
N GLU A 28 5.58 -4.96 3.02
CA GLU A 28 4.23 -5.52 3.05
C GLU A 28 3.22 -4.44 2.67
N ALA A 29 2.16 -4.84 1.96
CA ALA A 29 1.04 -3.99 1.64
C ALA A 29 -0.29 -4.65 2.00
N ALA A 30 -1.32 -3.84 2.23
CA ALA A 30 -2.69 -4.30 2.41
C ALA A 30 -3.66 -3.34 1.71
N PHE A 31 -4.65 -3.90 1.02
CA PHE A 31 -5.74 -3.14 0.42
C PHE A 31 -6.88 -2.99 1.43
N ILE A 32 -7.35 -1.77 1.60
CA ILE A 32 -8.49 -1.43 2.47
C ILE A 32 -9.45 -0.51 1.70
N PRO A 33 -10.72 -0.39 2.13
CA PRO A 33 -11.68 0.47 1.42
C PRO A 33 -11.24 1.93 1.25
N SER A 34 -10.46 2.45 2.20
CA SER A 34 -9.95 3.83 2.16
C SER A 34 -8.65 4.01 1.37
N GLY A 35 -8.04 2.93 0.87
CA GLY A 35 -6.80 2.99 0.09
C GLY A 35 -5.83 1.83 0.36
N VAL A 36 -4.54 2.15 0.47
CA VAL A 36 -3.46 1.16 0.59
C VAL A 36 -2.62 1.45 1.81
N LEU A 37 -2.37 0.42 2.61
CA LEU A 37 -1.40 0.45 3.69
C LEU A 37 -0.08 -0.14 3.20
N VAL A 38 1.04 0.49 3.56
CA VAL A 38 2.38 0.01 3.23
C VAL A 38 3.25 0.04 4.48
N ARG A 39 3.96 -1.05 4.78
CA ARG A 39 4.85 -1.12 5.95
C ARG A 39 6.14 -1.87 5.66
N ASP A 40 7.09 -1.69 6.56
CA ASP A 40 8.33 -2.46 6.60
C ASP A 40 8.08 -3.86 7.20
N SER A 41 8.38 -4.91 6.44
CA SER A 41 8.18 -6.30 6.86
C SER A 41 9.08 -6.73 8.02
N LYS A 42 10.22 -6.04 8.23
CA LYS A 42 11.14 -6.33 9.34
C LYS A 42 10.62 -5.72 10.65
N ARG A 43 9.69 -4.77 10.57
CA ARG A 43 9.11 -4.03 11.70
C ARG A 43 7.56 -3.95 11.59
N PRO A 44 6.85 -5.09 11.50
CA PRO A 44 5.42 -5.11 11.17
C PRO A 44 4.51 -4.48 12.24
N GLY A 45 4.97 -4.41 13.49
CA GLY A 45 4.24 -3.81 14.62
C GLY A 45 4.50 -2.31 14.85
N HIS A 46 5.31 -1.68 14.00
CA HIS A 46 5.56 -0.24 14.06
C HIS A 46 4.51 0.50 13.21
N HIS A 47 4.88 1.64 12.64
CA HIS A 47 3.99 2.44 11.81
C HIS A 47 3.88 1.89 10.38
N HIS A 48 2.70 2.07 9.78
CA HIS A 48 2.48 1.88 8.36
C HIS A 48 2.14 3.23 7.72
N LEU A 49 2.52 3.40 6.46
CA LEU A 49 2.07 4.51 5.62
C LEU A 49 0.66 4.20 5.13
N THR A 50 -0.21 5.21 5.16
CA THR A 50 -1.57 5.12 4.61
C THR A 50 -1.63 6.00 3.38
N VAL A 51 -1.90 5.39 2.23
CA VAL A 51 -2.12 6.09 0.96
C VAL A 51 -3.61 6.07 0.68
N SER A 52 -4.20 7.25 0.44
CA SER A 52 -5.62 7.34 0.09
C SER A 52 -5.90 6.63 -1.24
N ALA A 53 -7.13 6.15 -1.43
CA ALA A 53 -7.53 5.53 -2.70
C ALA A 53 -7.31 6.47 -3.91
N ALA A 54 -7.59 7.77 -3.75
CA ALA A 54 -7.37 8.78 -4.79
C ALA A 54 -5.88 8.91 -5.15
N SER A 55 -5.02 9.12 -4.15
CA SER A 55 -3.58 9.24 -4.37
C SER A 55 -2.96 7.97 -4.95
N TRP A 56 -3.49 6.79 -4.58
CA TRP A 56 -3.04 5.53 -5.16
C TRP A 56 -3.43 5.41 -6.64
N ALA A 57 -4.63 5.85 -7.01
CA ALA A 57 -5.07 5.89 -8.41
C ALA A 57 -4.20 6.84 -9.25
N ASP A 58 -3.93 8.04 -8.75
CA ASP A 58 -3.06 9.02 -9.42
C ASP A 58 -1.64 8.48 -9.60
N PHE A 59 -1.09 7.85 -8.56
CA PHE A 59 0.21 7.20 -8.62
C PHE A 59 0.26 6.12 -9.72
N LEU A 60 -0.75 5.25 -9.79
CA LEU A 60 -0.82 4.21 -10.81
C LEU A 60 -0.96 4.79 -12.23
N ALA A 61 -1.75 5.86 -12.39
CA ALA A 61 -1.90 6.55 -13.67
C ALA A 61 -0.56 7.13 -14.15
N GLY A 62 0.18 7.79 -13.26
CA GLY A 62 1.51 8.33 -13.54
C GLY A 62 2.52 7.24 -13.91
N VAL A 63 2.59 6.15 -13.13
CA VAL A 63 3.47 5.01 -13.44
C VAL A 63 3.12 4.38 -14.80
N ALA A 64 1.83 4.27 -15.12
CA ALA A 64 1.38 3.72 -16.40
C ALA A 64 1.74 4.64 -17.58
N ALA A 65 1.62 5.97 -17.41
CA ALA A 65 2.03 6.95 -18.40
C ALA A 65 3.54 6.89 -18.67
N LEU A 66 4.36 6.84 -17.62
CA LEU A 66 5.81 6.68 -17.72
C LEU A 66 6.20 5.42 -18.49
N ARG A 67 5.51 4.29 -18.25
CA ARG A 67 5.75 3.04 -18.97
C ARG A 67 5.42 3.12 -20.46
N ARG A 68 4.53 4.03 -20.87
CA ARG A 68 4.15 4.26 -22.27
C ARG A 68 5.05 5.28 -22.99
N GLY A 69 5.91 6.00 -22.25
CA GLY A 69 6.67 7.12 -22.81
C GLY A 69 5.81 8.35 -23.10
N GLU A 70 4.64 8.46 -22.47
CA GLU A 70 3.78 9.63 -22.57
C GLU A 70 4.41 10.78 -21.77
N PRO A 71 4.48 12.02 -22.30
CA PRO A 71 4.84 13.16 -21.48
C PRO A 71 3.78 13.32 -20.38
N THR A 72 4.16 13.07 -19.14
CA THR A 72 3.38 13.52 -17.98
C THR A 72 3.57 15.03 -17.91
N ASP A 73 2.68 15.78 -18.56
CA ASP A 73 2.65 17.23 -18.42
C ASP A 73 2.19 17.58 -16.99
N CYS A 74 2.85 18.56 -16.38
CA CYS A 74 2.72 18.89 -14.96
C CYS A 74 1.37 19.54 -14.61
#